data_AF-A0A4U1AJ73-F1
#
_entry.id   AF-A0A4U1AJ73-F1
#
_cell.length_a   1.000
_cell.length_b   1.000
_cell.length_c   1.000
_cell.angle_alpha   90.00
_cell.angle_beta   90.00
_cell.angle_gamma   90.00
#
_symmetry.space_group_name_H-M   'P 1'
#
loop_
_entity.id
_entity.type
_entity.pdbx_description
1 polymer ?
#
loop_
_entity_poly.entity_id
_entity_poly.type
_entity_poly.pdbx_seq_one_letter_code
_entity_poly.pdbx_strand_id
1 'polypeptide(L)'
;MAHLLKIISSALDFLYFELISPGFVIVAKGLDMLFIQPLQFLQIPPVLQIMFVAFLTGMLSMAIRRLVRVEEKEAAFKKTFTQKKDAQDDLKLISDWKSRETFAKTIDNDIDNDFNGYLAERFARHGMVYLLPIFLSLFWLENVLGSTILFSLPENRFGIQGIYPQFVFLLTYCLVLVIFFRVRRRKRKAAS
;
A
#
# COMPACT_ATOMS: atom_id res chain seq x y z
N MET A 1 18.41 33.64 -0.69
CA MET A 1 17.55 32.48 -1.02
C MET A 1 18.12 31.58 -2.10
N ALA A 2 18.49 32.09 -3.30
CA ALA A 2 18.97 31.25 -4.41
C ALA A 2 20.18 30.36 -4.06
N HIS A 3 21.14 30.87 -3.29
CA HIS A 3 22.32 30.11 -2.88
C HIS A 3 22.01 29.00 -1.87
N LEU A 4 21.03 29.21 -0.98
CA LEU A 4 20.56 28.21 -0.02
C LEU A 4 19.79 27.09 -0.74
N LEU A 5 18.92 27.47 -1.69
CA LEU A 5 18.21 26.50 -2.55
C LEU A 5 19.19 25.65 -3.36
N LYS A 6 20.27 26.24 -3.89
CA LYS A 6 21.29 25.52 -4.66
C LYS A 6 22.09 24.53 -3.80
N ILE A 7 22.43 24.91 -2.57
CA ILE A 7 23.12 24.00 -1.64
C ILE A 7 22.19 22.84 -1.26
N ILE A 8 20.93 23.13 -0.96
CA ILE A 8 19.94 22.10 -0.61
C ILE A 8 19.68 21.18 -1.80
N SER A 9 19.51 21.72 -3.02
CA SER A 9 19.30 20.90 -4.21
C SER A 9 20.52 20.03 -4.49
N SER A 10 21.74 20.57 -4.45
CA SER A 10 22.95 19.77 -4.68
C SER A 10 23.18 18.70 -3.60
N ALA A 11 22.82 18.96 -2.35
CA ALA A 11 22.86 17.95 -1.29
C ALA A 11 21.83 16.83 -1.52
N LEU A 12 20.62 17.19 -1.95
CA LEU A 12 19.57 16.23 -2.30
C LEU A 12 19.93 15.42 -3.55
N ASP A 13 20.51 16.07 -4.57
CA ASP A 13 20.98 15.44 -5.79
C ASP A 13 22.09 14.44 -5.46
N PHE A 14 23.08 14.82 -4.65
CA PHE A 14 24.12 13.91 -4.19
C PHE A 14 23.52 12.71 -3.44
N LEU A 15 22.64 12.97 -2.47
CA LEU A 15 22.02 11.90 -1.67
C LEU A 15 21.18 10.97 -2.55
N TYR A 16 20.49 11.49 -3.56
CA TYR A 16 19.68 10.69 -4.47
C TYR A 16 20.53 9.91 -5.49
N PHE A 17 21.39 10.60 -6.25
CA PHE A 17 22.12 10.01 -7.38
C PHE A 17 23.33 9.18 -6.95
N GLU A 18 24.02 9.54 -5.88
CA GLU A 18 25.25 8.86 -5.44
C GLU A 18 24.99 7.77 -4.38
N LEU A 19 23.95 7.92 -3.57
CA LEU A 19 23.69 6.99 -2.46
C LEU A 19 22.43 6.14 -2.68
N ILE A 20 21.28 6.78 -2.87
CA ILE A 20 20.00 6.07 -2.96
C ILE A 20 19.94 5.26 -4.26
N SER A 21 20.08 5.91 -5.42
CA SER A 21 19.93 5.28 -6.73
C SER A 21 20.85 4.06 -6.92
N PRO A 22 22.17 4.13 -6.63
CA PRO A 22 23.05 2.97 -6.79
C PRO A 22 22.69 1.84 -5.83
N GLY A 23 22.31 2.16 -4.59
CA GLY A 23 21.81 1.18 -3.62
C GLY A 23 20.58 0.44 -4.14
N PHE A 24 19.62 1.16 -4.70
CA PHE A 24 18.43 0.57 -5.32
C PHE A 24 18.77 -0.30 -6.53
N VAL A 25 19.71 0.11 -7.38
CA VAL A 25 20.17 -0.69 -8.53
C VAL A 25 20.85 -1.97 -8.06
N ILE A 26 21.68 -1.93 -7.02
CA ILE A 26 22.34 -3.12 -6.45
C ILE A 26 21.29 -4.09 -5.90
N VAL A 27 20.32 -3.60 -5.13
CA VAL A 27 19.23 -4.42 -4.60
C VAL A 27 18.41 -5.01 -5.74
N ALA A 28 18.06 -4.22 -6.76
CA ALA A 28 17.32 -4.68 -7.93
C ALA A 28 18.07 -5.80 -8.67
N LYS A 29 19.38 -5.66 -8.89
CA LYS A 29 20.21 -6.71 -9.51
C LYS A 29 20.33 -7.96 -8.63
N GLY A 30 20.43 -7.79 -7.31
CA GLY A 30 20.44 -8.91 -6.38
C GLY A 30 19.13 -9.69 -6.41
N LEU A 31 17.99 -9.00 -6.44
CA LEU A 31 16.67 -9.61 -6.58
C LEU A 31 16.49 -10.27 -7.96
N ASP A 32 16.99 -9.66 -9.03
CA ASP A 32 17.00 -10.24 -10.37
C ASP A 32 17.74 -11.58 -10.40
N MET A 33 18.97 -11.60 -9.87
CA MET A 33 19.79 -12.80 -9.79
C MET A 33 19.15 -13.89 -8.93
N LEU A 34 18.44 -13.52 -7.86
CA LEU A 34 17.84 -14.49 -6.93
C LEU A 34 16.51 -15.05 -7.43
N PHE A 35 15.69 -14.23 -8.10
CA PHE A 35 14.33 -14.61 -8.47
C PHE A 35 14.11 -14.76 -9.97
N ILE A 36 14.61 -13.84 -10.80
CA ILE A 36 14.27 -13.81 -12.23
C ILE A 36 15.21 -14.70 -13.04
N GLN A 37 16.53 -14.58 -12.85
CA GLN A 37 17.51 -15.39 -13.59
C GLN A 37 17.30 -16.90 -13.44
N PRO A 38 16.96 -17.45 -12.25
CA PRO A 38 16.64 -18.87 -12.14
C PRO A 38 15.39 -19.27 -12.94
N LEU A 39 14.37 -18.41 -12.99
CA LEU A 39 13.16 -18.66 -13.80
C LEU A 39 13.47 -18.58 -15.30
N GLN A 40 14.34 -17.65 -15.71
CA GLN A 40 14.83 -17.56 -17.09
C GLN A 40 15.66 -18.78 -17.48
N PHE A 41 16.51 -19.28 -16.58
CA PHE A 41 17.27 -20.50 -16.78
C PHE A 41 16.35 -21.72 -16.97
N LEU A 42 15.23 -21.77 -16.25
CA LEU A 42 14.16 -22.75 -16.44
C LEU A 42 13.27 -22.48 -17.67
N GLN A 43 13.62 -21.49 -18.51
CA GLN A 43 12.89 -21.08 -19.71
C GLN A 43 11.42 -20.72 -19.46
N ILE A 44 11.11 -20.23 -18.26
CA ILE A 44 9.75 -19.82 -17.91
C ILE A 44 9.38 -18.56 -18.70
N PRO A 45 8.20 -18.48 -19.33
CA PRO A 45 7.75 -17.30 -20.06
C PRO A 45 7.76 -16.03 -19.20
N PRO A 46 8.11 -14.84 -19.75
CA PRO A 46 8.17 -13.59 -18.99
C PRO A 46 6.88 -13.24 -18.23
N VAL A 47 5.72 -13.58 -18.81
CA VAL A 47 4.41 -13.41 -18.16
C VAL A 47 4.34 -14.14 -16.82
N LEU A 48 4.78 -15.40 -16.78
CA LEU A 48 4.76 -16.19 -15.55
C LEU A 48 5.80 -15.69 -14.54
N GLN A 49 6.93 -15.16 -14.99
CA GLN A 49 7.91 -14.50 -14.13
C GLN A 49 7.30 -13.26 -13.45
N ILE A 50 6.59 -12.42 -14.21
CA ILE A 50 5.90 -11.23 -13.67
C ILE A 50 4.80 -11.63 -12.70
N MET A 51 4.02 -12.66 -13.04
CA MET A 51 2.98 -13.20 -12.14
C MET A 51 3.59 -13.71 -10.82
N PHE A 52 4.74 -14.37 -10.89
CA PHE A 52 5.47 -14.83 -9.71
C PHE A 52 5.94 -13.67 -8.84
N VAL A 53 6.51 -12.62 -9.44
CA VAL A 53 6.88 -11.40 -8.70
C VAL A 53 5.65 -10.75 -8.07
N ALA A 54 4.55 -10.59 -8.81
CA ALA A 54 3.30 -10.04 -8.28
C ALA A 54 2.75 -10.86 -7.10
N PHE A 55 2.89 -12.19 -7.15
CA PHE A 55 2.53 -13.07 -6.04
C PHE A 55 3.41 -12.83 -4.81
N LEU A 56 4.73 -12.77 -4.97
CA LEU A 56 5.65 -12.44 -3.89
C LEU A 56 5.38 -11.06 -3.29
N THR A 57 5.10 -10.05 -4.12
CA THR A 57 4.73 -8.71 -3.67
C THR A 57 3.42 -8.74 -2.87
N GLY A 58 2.43 -9.51 -3.32
CA GLY A 58 1.19 -9.71 -2.59
C GLY A 58 1.42 -10.34 -1.21
N MET A 59 2.29 -11.36 -1.15
CA MET A 59 2.70 -11.97 0.13
C MET A 59 3.42 -10.96 1.03
N LEU A 60 4.34 -10.17 0.48
CA LEU A 60 5.07 -9.14 1.20
C LEU A 60 4.11 -8.08 1.77
N SER A 61 3.14 -7.60 1.00
CA SER A 61 2.08 -6.70 1.49
C SER A 61 1.33 -7.31 2.67
N MET A 62 1.00 -8.60 2.62
CA MET A 62 0.33 -9.26 3.75
C MET A 62 1.24 -9.44 4.97
N ALA A 63 2.54 -9.67 4.77
CA ALA A 63 3.53 -9.74 5.84
C ALA A 63 3.69 -8.37 6.52
N ILE A 64 3.89 -7.30 5.74
CA ILE A 64 3.96 -5.92 6.24
C ILE A 64 2.68 -5.56 7.00
N ARG A 65 1.51 -5.92 6.47
CA ARG A 65 0.24 -5.69 7.16
C ARG A 65 0.20 -6.31 8.55
N ARG A 66 0.72 -7.53 8.70
CA ARG A 66 0.81 -8.22 9.99
C ARG A 66 1.81 -7.53 10.92
N LEU A 67 2.99 -7.16 10.40
CA LEU A 67 4.03 -6.46 11.17
C LEU A 67 3.55 -5.11 11.71
N VAL A 68 2.85 -4.33 10.88
CA VAL A 68 2.26 -3.03 11.26
C VAL A 68 1.02 -3.18 12.15
N ARG A 69 0.55 -4.42 12.36
CA ARG A 69 -0.60 -4.76 13.21
C ARG A 69 -1.85 -3.94 12.87
N VAL A 70 -2.09 -3.76 11.56
CA VAL A 70 -3.17 -2.89 11.06
C VAL A 70 -4.52 -3.24 11.69
N GLU A 71 -4.78 -4.52 11.93
CA GLU A 71 -6.06 -4.96 12.48
C GLU A 71 -6.22 -4.71 13.97
N GLU A 72 -5.15 -4.84 14.75
CA GLU A 72 -5.17 -4.51 16.18
C GLU A 72 -5.47 -3.02 16.34
N LYS A 73 -4.84 -2.17 15.50
CA LYS A 73 -5.08 -0.72 15.52
C LYS A 73 -6.48 -0.34 15.05
N GLU A 74 -7.00 -0.98 14.00
CA GLU A 74 -8.38 -0.77 13.55
C GLU A 74 -9.40 -1.23 14.59
N ALA A 75 -9.16 -2.36 15.27
CA ALA A 75 -10.03 -2.87 16.32
C ALA A 75 -9.99 -1.99 17.58
N ALA A 76 -8.80 -1.53 17.98
CA ALA A 76 -8.62 -0.61 19.11
C ALA A 76 -9.35 0.71 18.84
N PHE A 77 -9.18 1.31 17.65
CA PHE A 77 -9.93 2.51 17.27
C PHE A 77 -11.44 2.29 17.32
N LYS A 78 -11.93 1.19 16.73
CA LYS A 78 -13.36 0.89 16.75
C LYS A 78 -13.90 0.78 18.18
N LYS A 79 -13.16 0.15 19.09
CA LYS A 79 -13.54 0.04 20.50
C LYS A 79 -13.63 1.42 21.16
N THR A 80 -12.59 2.25 21.03
CA THR A 80 -12.58 3.60 21.61
C THR A 80 -13.67 4.48 21.02
N PHE A 81 -13.88 4.40 19.69
CA PHE A 81 -14.90 5.16 18.99
C PHE A 81 -16.31 4.76 19.41
N THR A 82 -16.59 3.46 19.56
CA THR A 82 -17.87 2.98 20.09
C THR A 82 -18.11 3.46 21.52
N GLN A 83 -17.10 3.40 22.40
CA GLN A 83 -17.22 3.90 23.77
C GLN A 83 -17.52 5.41 23.83
N LYS A 84 -16.87 6.23 23.00
CA LYS A 84 -17.15 7.67 22.92
C LYS A 84 -18.56 7.96 22.41
N LYS A 85 -19.04 7.17 21.46
CA LYS A 85 -20.41 7.27 20.94
C LYS A 85 -21.46 6.86 21.98
N ASP A 86 -21.20 5.78 22.73
CA ASP A 86 -22.07 5.36 23.82
C ASP A 86 -22.14 6.45 24.92
N ALA A 87 -21.01 7.07 25.27
CA ALA A 87 -20.96 8.20 26.21
C ALA A 87 -21.71 9.45 25.70
N GLN A 88 -21.77 9.66 24.37
CA GLN A 88 -22.58 10.70 23.77
C GLN A 88 -24.08 10.41 23.92
N ASP A 89 -24.48 9.14 23.81
CA ASP A 89 -25.87 8.73 24.05
C ASP A 89 -26.28 8.94 25.52
N ASP A 90 -25.35 8.76 26.48
CA ASP A 90 -25.58 9.04 27.90
C ASP A 90 -25.81 10.54 28.19
N LEU A 91 -25.31 11.46 27.36
CA LEU A 91 -25.59 12.90 27.51
C LEU A 91 -27.09 13.23 27.36
N LYS A 92 -27.89 12.35 26.74
CA LYS A 92 -29.35 12.51 26.66
C LYS A 92 -30.02 12.45 28.03
N LEU A 93 -29.34 11.88 29.03
CA LEU A 93 -29.82 11.78 30.42
C LEU A 93 -29.66 13.10 31.21
N ILE A 94 -28.91 14.08 30.69
CA ILE A 94 -28.74 15.39 31.32
C ILE A 94 -30.00 16.24 31.09
N SER A 95 -30.63 16.66 32.18
CA SER A 95 -31.86 17.46 32.17
C SER A 95 -31.65 18.92 31.77
N ASP A 96 -30.49 19.50 32.09
CA ASP A 96 -30.15 20.87 31.70
C ASP A 96 -29.72 20.96 30.23
N TRP A 97 -30.52 21.68 29.43
CA TRP A 97 -30.32 21.77 27.98
C TRP A 97 -29.02 22.46 27.60
N LYS A 98 -28.58 23.47 28.38
CA LYS A 98 -27.41 24.29 28.06
C LYS A 98 -26.11 23.55 28.34
N SER A 99 -26.06 22.82 29.46
CA SER A 99 -24.98 21.90 29.77
C SER A 99 -24.89 20.78 28.73
N ARG A 100 -26.03 20.17 28.36
CA ARG A 100 -26.09 19.13 27.33
C ARG A 100 -25.55 19.59 25.98
N GLU A 101 -25.91 20.79 25.51
CA GLU A 101 -25.41 21.33 24.24
C GLU A 101 -23.90 21.60 24.27
N THR A 102 -23.39 22.13 25.39
CA THR A 102 -21.96 22.42 25.55
C THR A 102 -21.14 21.13 25.58
N PHE A 103 -21.59 20.12 26.31
CA PHE A 103 -20.95 18.80 26.33
C PHE A 103 -21.06 18.08 24.98
N ALA A 104 -22.22 18.14 24.32
CA ALA A 104 -22.39 17.54 23.00
C ALA A 104 -21.42 18.14 21.97
N LYS A 105 -21.31 19.47 21.89
CA LYS A 105 -20.34 20.13 21.00
C LYS A 105 -18.89 19.76 21.30
N THR A 106 -18.54 19.65 22.58
CA THR A 106 -17.18 19.28 22.99
C THR A 106 -16.86 17.84 22.59
N ILE A 107 -17.81 16.91 22.83
CA ILE A 107 -17.65 15.51 22.45
C ILE A 107 -17.64 15.35 20.92
N ASP A 108 -18.51 16.06 20.18
CA ASP A 108 -18.54 16.01 18.72
C ASP A 108 -17.21 16.48 18.10
N ASN A 109 -16.66 17.60 18.58
CA ASN A 109 -15.36 18.09 18.10
C ASN A 109 -14.22 17.11 18.41
N ASP A 110 -14.26 16.44 19.57
CA ASP A 110 -13.27 15.44 19.95
C ASP A 110 -13.39 14.16 19.09
N ILE A 111 -14.62 13.71 18.82
CA ILE A 111 -14.92 12.59 17.92
C ILE A 111 -14.43 12.90 16.50
N ASP A 112 -14.69 14.10 15.99
CA ASP A 112 -14.28 14.51 14.65
C ASP A 112 -12.75 14.58 14.52
N ASN A 113 -12.06 15.12 15.53
CA ASN A 113 -10.61 15.15 15.56
C ASN A 113 -10.00 13.75 15.59
N ASP A 114 -10.53 12.86 16.43
CA ASP A 114 -10.10 11.46 16.49
C ASP A 114 -10.36 10.73 15.17
N PHE A 115 -11.51 10.98 14.54
CA PHE A 115 -11.86 10.36 13.27
C PHE A 115 -10.95 10.83 12.14
N ASN A 116 -10.67 12.12 12.05
CA ASN A 116 -9.74 12.69 11.07
C ASN A 116 -8.31 12.17 11.29
N GLY A 117 -7.85 12.11 12.54
CA GLY A 117 -6.57 11.49 12.89
C GLY A 117 -6.50 10.03 12.46
N TYR A 118 -7.55 9.26 12.76
CA TYR A 118 -7.66 7.87 12.33
C TYR A 118 -7.64 7.72 10.81
N LEU A 119 -8.36 8.57 10.06
CA LEU A 119 -8.37 8.54 8.60
C LEU A 119 -6.98 8.81 8.01
N ALA A 120 -6.27 9.81 8.53
CA ALA A 120 -4.91 10.13 8.10
C ALA A 120 -3.95 8.95 8.37
N GLU A 121 -3.98 8.39 9.58
CA GLU A 121 -3.18 7.21 9.91
C GLU A 121 -3.56 5.99 9.08
N ARG A 122 -4.86 5.78 8.85
CA ARG A 122 -5.38 4.68 8.04
C ARG A 122 -4.87 4.80 6.61
N PHE A 123 -4.94 5.99 6.02
CA PHE A 123 -4.40 6.25 4.70
C PHE A 123 -2.90 5.96 4.64
N ALA A 124 -2.11 6.50 5.58
CA ALA A 124 -0.67 6.28 5.63
C ALA A 124 -0.31 4.78 5.80
N ARG A 125 -1.02 4.06 6.69
CA ARG A 125 -0.81 2.61 6.89
C ARG A 125 -1.15 1.80 5.66
N HIS A 126 -2.32 2.01 5.05
CA HIS A 126 -2.71 1.25 3.85
C HIS A 126 -1.84 1.61 2.65
N GLY A 127 -1.42 2.87 2.52
CA GLY A 127 -0.41 3.30 1.54
C GLY A 127 0.91 2.56 1.72
N MET A 128 1.45 2.52 2.93
CA MET A 128 2.68 1.78 3.23
C MET A 128 2.56 0.27 3.00
N VAL A 129 1.40 -0.33 3.30
CA VAL A 129 1.21 -1.78 3.21
C VAL A 129 1.01 -2.25 1.77
N TYR A 130 0.32 -1.48 0.93
CA TYR A 130 -0.03 -1.91 -0.42
C TYR A 130 0.71 -1.12 -1.50
N LEU A 131 0.76 0.20 -1.41
CA LEU A 131 1.38 1.02 -2.46
C LEU A 131 2.90 0.89 -2.45
N LEU A 132 3.55 0.94 -1.27
CA LEU A 132 5.00 0.87 -1.21
C LEU A 132 5.56 -0.43 -1.85
N PRO A 133 5.05 -1.65 -1.53
CA PRO A 133 5.50 -2.87 -2.20
C PRO A 133 5.25 -2.86 -3.71
N ILE A 134 4.11 -2.31 -4.16
CA ILE A 134 3.82 -2.16 -5.59
C ILE A 134 4.87 -1.27 -6.26
N PHE A 135 5.13 -0.09 -5.71
CA PHE A 135 6.10 0.86 -6.27
C PHE A 135 7.49 0.24 -6.36
N LEU A 136 7.96 -0.41 -5.28
CA LEU A 136 9.26 -1.06 -5.27
C LEU A 136 9.36 -2.19 -6.31
N SER A 137 8.31 -2.99 -6.46
CA SER A 137 8.30 -4.12 -7.39
C SER A 137 8.20 -3.66 -8.84
N LEU A 138 7.40 -2.63 -9.12
CA LEU A 138 7.29 -2.04 -10.46
C LEU A 138 8.59 -1.37 -10.87
N PHE A 139 9.20 -0.59 -9.97
CA PHE A 139 10.52 0.00 -10.20
C PHE A 139 11.56 -1.07 -10.50
N TRP A 140 11.57 -2.16 -9.73
CA TRP A 140 12.46 -3.29 -9.98
C TRP A 140 12.22 -3.93 -11.35
N LEU A 141 10.96 -4.26 -11.68
CA LEU A 141 10.61 -4.88 -12.97
C LEU A 141 10.97 -3.98 -14.16
N GLU A 142 10.80 -2.67 -14.04
CA GLU A 142 11.19 -1.70 -15.07
C GLU A 142 12.71 -1.73 -15.33
N ASN A 143 13.53 -1.86 -14.28
CA ASN A 143 14.99 -1.94 -14.42
C ASN A 143 15.49 -3.29 -14.98
N VAL A 144 14.71 -4.36 -14.87
CA VAL A 144 15.11 -5.71 -15.30
C VAL A 144 14.57 -6.07 -16.68
N LEU A 145 13.27 -5.84 -16.91
CA LEU A 145 12.59 -6.24 -18.16
C LEU A 145 12.48 -5.09 -19.16
N GLY A 146 12.69 -3.85 -18.72
CA GLY A 146 12.53 -2.65 -19.55
C GLY A 146 11.08 -2.43 -20.01
N SER A 147 10.91 -1.57 -21.02
CA SER A 147 9.62 -1.26 -21.66
C SER A 147 9.20 -2.30 -22.71
N THR A 148 9.56 -3.57 -22.52
CA THR A 148 9.22 -4.63 -23.48
C THR A 148 7.73 -4.97 -23.43
N ILE A 149 7.09 -4.90 -24.60
CA ILE A 149 5.71 -5.34 -24.78
C ILE A 149 5.67 -6.86 -24.74
N LEU A 150 4.86 -7.45 -23.85
CA LEU A 150 4.75 -8.90 -23.68
C LEU A 150 3.99 -9.56 -24.84
N PHE A 151 2.96 -8.87 -25.32
CA PHE A 151 2.13 -9.29 -26.45
C PHE A 151 1.77 -8.06 -27.26
N SER A 152 2.16 -8.02 -28.53
CA SER A 152 1.66 -7.01 -29.46
C SER A 152 0.19 -7.28 -29.76
N LEU A 153 -0.62 -6.23 -29.71
CA LEU A 153 -2.01 -6.30 -30.13
C LEU A 153 -2.11 -5.83 -31.59
N PRO A 154 -3.04 -6.36 -32.39
CA PRO A 154 -3.33 -5.80 -33.70
C PRO A 154 -3.77 -4.34 -33.55
N GLU A 155 -3.51 -3.54 -34.58
CA GLU A 155 -3.84 -2.10 -34.58
C GLU A 155 -5.30 -1.89 -34.17
N ASN A 156 -5.48 -1.15 -33.08
CA ASN A 156 -6.78 -0.84 -32.53
C ASN A 156 -6.98 0.67 -32.50
N ARG A 157 -8.25 1.09 -32.56
CA ARG A 157 -8.63 2.51 -32.50
C ARG A 157 -8.36 3.17 -31.14
N PHE A 158 -7.96 2.38 -30.15
CA PHE A 158 -7.66 2.82 -28.79
C PHE A 158 -6.19 3.20 -28.57
N GLY A 159 -5.32 3.00 -29.57
CA GLY A 159 -3.89 3.34 -29.49
C GLY A 159 -3.08 2.43 -28.57
N ILE A 160 -3.63 1.28 -28.16
CA ILE A 160 -2.96 0.33 -27.27
C ILE A 160 -2.09 -0.60 -28.14
N GLN A 161 -0.77 -0.46 -28.04
CA GLN A 161 0.20 -1.22 -28.85
C GLN A 161 0.36 -2.67 -28.38
N GLY A 162 0.04 -2.96 -27.12
CA GLY A 162 0.16 -4.30 -26.57
C GLY A 162 -0.11 -4.39 -25.08
N ILE A 163 0.12 -5.59 -24.53
CA ILE A 163 0.01 -5.85 -23.10
C ILE A 163 1.36 -5.57 -22.43
N TYR A 164 1.35 -4.61 -21.53
CA TYR A 164 2.54 -4.20 -20.79
C TYR A 164 2.73 -5.02 -19.50
N PRO A 165 3.97 -5.24 -19.05
CA PRO A 165 4.29 -5.93 -17.79
C PRO A 165 3.53 -5.39 -16.57
N GLN A 166 3.39 -4.07 -16.47
CA GLN A 166 2.73 -3.39 -15.36
C GLN A 166 1.26 -3.81 -15.24
N PHE A 167 0.57 -4.02 -16.37
CA PHE A 167 -0.82 -4.44 -16.38
C PHE A 167 -0.98 -5.87 -15.84
N VAL A 168 -0.15 -6.80 -16.33
CA VAL A 168 -0.15 -8.20 -15.87
C VAL A 168 0.20 -8.28 -14.39
N PHE A 169 1.20 -7.51 -13.97
CA PHE A 169 1.61 -7.40 -12.57
C PHE A 169 0.45 -6.94 -11.68
N LEU A 170 -0.17 -5.80 -12.01
CA LEU A 170 -1.25 -5.21 -11.20
C LEU A 170 -2.46 -6.14 -11.12
N LEU A 171 -2.86 -6.74 -12.24
CA LEU A 171 -3.99 -7.66 -12.28
C LEU A 171 -3.73 -8.88 -11.40
N THR A 172 -2.53 -9.46 -11.49
CA THR A 172 -2.14 -10.63 -10.69
C THR A 172 -2.03 -10.27 -9.20
N TYR A 173 -1.40 -9.14 -8.88
CA TYR A 173 -1.29 -8.64 -7.52
C TYR A 173 -2.66 -8.44 -6.87
N CYS A 174 -3.60 -7.80 -7.58
CA CYS A 174 -4.98 -7.61 -7.13
C CYS A 174 -5.68 -8.95 -6.88
N LEU A 175 -5.54 -9.92 -7.79
CA LEU A 175 -6.10 -11.26 -7.62
C LEU A 175 -5.55 -11.95 -6.36
N VAL A 176 -4.24 -11.88 -6.14
CA VAL A 176 -3.58 -12.48 -4.96
C VAL A 176 -4.12 -11.86 -3.67
N LEU A 177 -4.26 -10.54 -3.61
CA LEU A 177 -4.87 -9.87 -2.47
C LEU A 177 -6.31 -10.34 -2.26
N VAL A 178 -7.15 -10.33 -3.31
CA VAL A 178 -8.56 -10.75 -3.22
C VAL A 178 -8.67 -12.19 -2.71
N ILE A 179 -7.87 -13.11 -3.24
CA ILE A 179 -7.82 -14.51 -2.80
C ILE A 179 -7.45 -14.56 -1.31
N PHE A 180 -6.38 -13.87 -0.92
CA PHE A 180 -5.92 -13.86 0.47
C PHE A 180 -7.00 -13.33 1.43
N PHE A 181 -7.64 -12.22 1.08
CA PHE A 181 -8.73 -11.62 1.84
C PHE A 181 -9.93 -12.56 1.97
N ARG A 182 -10.31 -13.26 0.89
CA ARG A 182 -11.39 -14.25 0.91
C ARG A 182 -11.05 -15.43 1.81
N VAL A 183 -9.85 -16.00 1.69
CA VAL A 183 -9.39 -17.12 2.53
C VAL A 183 -9.39 -16.71 4.00
N ARG A 184 -8.89 -15.52 4.31
CA ARG A 184 -8.87 -14.99 5.67
C ARG A 184 -10.27 -14.79 6.25
N ARG A 185 -11.20 -14.22 5.47
CA ARG A 185 -12.58 -14.02 5.90
C ARG A 185 -13.27 -15.35 6.19
N ARG A 186 -13.02 -16.39 5.39
CA ARG A 186 -13.53 -17.75 5.65
C ARG A 186 -12.99 -18.32 6.96
N LYS A 187 -11.68 -18.21 7.21
CA LYS A 187 -11.07 -18.68 8.47
C LYS A 187 -11.66 -17.99 9.71
N ARG A 188 -11.94 -16.69 9.63
CA ARG A 188 -12.59 -15.96 10.74
C ARG A 188 -14.00 -16.46 11.02
N LYS A 189 -14.81 -16.67 9.98
CA LYS A 189 -16.17 -17.20 10.14
C LYS A 189 -16.22 -18.62 10.69
N ALA A 190 -15.19 -19.42 10.46
CA ALA A 190 -15.10 -20.78 10.99
C ALA A 190 -14.63 -20.82 12.46
N ALA A 191 -14.07 -19.74 12.98
CA ALA A 191 -13.56 -19.61 14.34
C ALA A 191 -14.50 -18.83 15.28
N SER A 192 -15.61 -18.31 14.74
CA SER A 192 -16.70 -17.63 15.45
C SER A 192 -17.90 -18.54 15.53
#